data_AF-A0A848VJS6-F1
#
_entry.id   AF-A0A848VJS6-F1
#
_cell.length_a   1.000
_cell.length_b   1.000
_cell.length_c   1.000
_cell.angle_alpha   90.00
_cell.angle_beta   90.00
_cell.angle_gamma   90.00
#
_symmetry.space_group_name_H-M   'P 1'
#
loop_
_entity.id
_entity.type
_entity.pdbx_description
1 polymer ?
#
loop_
_entity_poly.entity_id
_entity_poly.type
_entity_poly.pdbx_seq_one_letter_code
_entity_poly.pdbx_strand_id
1 'polypeptide(L)'
;SGSVGWDLVDRAVWAPDTFAAETSLSDLAGVQSALSACFDHQGPAVVGIYAPEHYLVAAAALEGRAIPAFSCAPAGLTWRERFKLGNNPTPEEDWSSDSAGTAQFSWADFAALLPSLSSLFLVLPSDVSDEGLVPAAQWLDLPTQERSRLLPYIKLHDADGEERKAMPASPVMTKMRRVRNRWRRLRELGGVSNSFEAAVRESMEVEQRAALEQLKGELESRHEAEMNQAVAGLAEEIVSNIARSLLGQNGSVDLAAAATLDPGQASVGSRSLAAADDGPANEPAKVETETEMAGANQEVAEEEPQVLDEAWVETVRCTSCNECTDLNGMIFAYDDNKQAYIKDAAAGPYRDLVIAAEKCPAAIIHPGKPLNPDEPHLEELLERAARFQ
;
A
#
# COMPACT_ATOMS: atom_id res chain seq x y z
N SER A 1 19.48 -18.83 -15.01
CA SER A 1 20.58 -17.83 -15.15
C SER A 1 20.11 -16.41 -15.48
N GLY A 2 18.80 -16.10 -15.54
CA GLY A 2 18.30 -14.80 -16.04
C GLY A 2 18.01 -13.69 -15.01
N SER A 3 18.49 -13.76 -13.77
CA SER A 3 18.16 -12.76 -12.73
C SER A 3 19.11 -11.56 -12.67
N VAL A 4 20.29 -11.63 -13.31
CA VAL A 4 21.36 -10.63 -13.13
C VAL A 4 21.14 -9.35 -13.96
N GLY A 5 20.40 -9.42 -15.08
CA GLY A 5 20.19 -8.27 -15.97
C GLY A 5 19.08 -7.29 -15.52
N TRP A 6 18.00 -7.81 -14.92
CA TRP A 6 16.82 -7.00 -14.56
C TRP A 6 17.01 -6.14 -13.31
N ASP A 7 17.94 -6.54 -12.45
CA ASP A 7 18.27 -5.80 -11.23
C ASP A 7 19.25 -4.65 -11.53
N LEU A 8 19.83 -4.57 -12.73
CA LEU A 8 20.81 -3.54 -13.06
C LEU A 8 20.18 -2.15 -13.15
N VAL A 9 19.06 -2.02 -13.87
CA VAL A 9 18.38 -0.72 -14.00
C VAL A 9 17.80 -0.30 -12.65
N ASP A 10 17.19 -1.23 -11.92
CA ASP A 10 16.66 -0.98 -10.57
C ASP A 10 17.74 -0.48 -9.62
N ARG A 11 18.97 -1.02 -9.70
CA ARG A 11 20.11 -0.52 -8.90
C ARG A 11 20.63 0.83 -9.40
N ALA A 12 20.64 1.04 -10.72
CA ALA A 12 21.08 2.30 -11.32
C ALA A 12 20.20 3.49 -10.93
N VAL A 13 18.89 3.26 -10.69
CA VAL A 13 17.97 4.29 -10.17
C VAL A 13 18.45 4.92 -8.85
N TRP A 14 19.15 4.15 -8.03
CA TRP A 14 19.67 4.59 -6.72
C TRP A 14 21.14 5.02 -6.77
N ALA A 15 21.82 4.83 -7.89
CA ALA A 15 23.21 5.22 -8.04
C ALA A 15 23.34 6.75 -8.16
N PRO A 16 24.34 7.37 -7.52
CA PRO A 16 24.56 8.80 -7.63
C PRO A 16 24.88 9.19 -9.08
N ASP A 17 24.39 10.35 -9.49
CA ASP A 17 24.62 10.97 -10.81
C ASP A 17 24.40 10.06 -12.04
N THR A 18 23.60 9.01 -11.86
CA THR A 18 23.36 7.99 -12.89
C THR A 18 21.99 8.20 -13.53
N PHE A 19 21.93 8.27 -14.85
CA PHE A 19 20.68 8.15 -15.60
C PHE A 19 20.29 6.68 -15.71
N ALA A 20 19.03 6.36 -15.41
CA ALA A 20 18.51 5.00 -15.55
C ALA A 20 17.19 5.01 -16.33
N ALA A 21 17.01 4.09 -17.26
CA ALA A 21 15.73 3.90 -17.93
C ALA A 21 15.49 2.42 -18.26
N GLU A 22 14.24 1.99 -18.19
CA GLU A 22 13.78 0.67 -18.64
C GLU A 22 12.63 0.88 -19.62
N THR A 23 12.63 0.13 -20.72
CA THR A 23 11.50 0.10 -21.65
C THR A 23 11.51 -1.18 -22.50
N SER A 24 10.43 -1.38 -23.26
CA SER A 24 10.29 -2.47 -24.21
C SER A 24 10.38 -1.93 -25.63
N LEU A 25 10.87 -2.73 -26.57
CA LEU A 25 10.93 -2.37 -27.99
C LEU A 25 9.55 -2.03 -28.59
N SER A 26 8.46 -2.47 -27.95
CA SER A 26 7.10 -2.09 -28.33
C SER A 26 6.78 -0.62 -28.07
N ASP A 27 7.48 0.05 -27.15
CA ASP A 27 7.34 1.48 -26.87
C ASP A 27 8.45 2.27 -27.58
N LEU A 28 8.34 2.40 -28.90
CA LEU A 28 9.34 3.08 -29.73
C LEU A 28 9.57 4.54 -29.31
N ALA A 29 8.54 5.23 -28.85
CA ALA A 29 8.64 6.61 -28.35
C ALA A 29 9.43 6.66 -27.02
N GLY A 30 9.16 5.71 -26.11
CA GLY A 30 9.95 5.54 -24.88
C GLY A 30 11.41 5.17 -25.17
N VAL A 31 11.66 4.28 -26.12
CA VAL A 31 13.03 3.92 -26.57
C VAL A 31 13.76 5.15 -27.09
N GLN A 32 13.16 5.92 -27.98
CA GLN A 32 13.76 7.14 -28.52
C GLN A 32 14.08 8.13 -27.40
N SER A 33 13.13 8.35 -26.49
CA SER A 33 13.27 9.29 -25.37
C SER A 33 14.38 8.86 -24.41
N ALA A 34 14.43 7.57 -24.06
CA ALA A 34 15.45 7.01 -23.17
C ALA A 34 16.85 7.09 -23.78
N LEU A 35 16.98 6.79 -25.08
CA LEU A 35 18.27 6.90 -25.77
C LEU A 35 18.72 8.36 -25.91
N SER A 36 17.83 9.29 -26.25
CA SER A 36 18.18 10.71 -26.31
C SER A 36 18.68 11.21 -24.96
N ALA A 37 17.92 10.96 -23.89
CA ALA A 37 18.30 11.38 -22.54
C ALA A 37 19.62 10.72 -22.08
N CYS A 38 19.85 9.47 -22.46
CA CYS A 38 21.11 8.77 -22.20
C CYS A 38 22.31 9.45 -22.90
N PHE A 39 22.17 9.86 -24.17
CA PHE A 39 23.24 10.52 -24.92
C PHE A 39 23.45 11.97 -24.49
N ASP A 40 22.40 12.64 -24.02
CA ASP A 40 22.47 14.02 -23.52
C ASP A 40 23.07 14.11 -22.11
N HIS A 41 23.02 13.02 -21.32
CA HIS A 41 23.54 12.98 -19.96
C HIS A 41 25.08 12.92 -19.92
N GLN A 42 25.70 13.84 -19.16
CA GLN A 42 27.15 13.91 -19.01
C GLN A 42 27.67 13.07 -17.82
N GLY A 43 27.23 11.82 -17.72
CA GLY A 43 27.61 10.90 -16.64
C GLY A 43 27.27 9.45 -16.94
N PRO A 44 27.38 8.55 -15.95
CA PRO A 44 26.97 7.16 -16.11
C PRO A 44 25.49 7.06 -16.50
N ALA A 45 25.19 6.19 -17.46
CA ALA A 45 23.83 5.97 -17.93
C ALA A 45 23.60 4.49 -18.20
N VAL A 46 22.44 3.99 -17.77
CA VAL A 46 22.00 2.60 -17.99
C VAL A 46 20.62 2.62 -18.62
N VAL A 47 20.49 2.03 -19.80
CA VAL A 47 19.19 1.86 -20.47
C VAL A 47 18.95 0.37 -20.72
N GLY A 48 17.93 -0.18 -20.08
CA GLY A 48 17.44 -1.53 -20.31
C GLY A 48 16.35 -1.54 -21.37
N ILE A 49 16.61 -2.15 -22.53
CA ILE A 49 15.60 -2.32 -23.59
C ILE A 49 15.33 -3.80 -23.78
N TYR A 50 14.09 -4.23 -23.53
CA TYR A 50 13.67 -5.58 -23.86
C TYR A 50 13.32 -5.68 -25.35
N ALA A 51 14.13 -6.45 -26.10
CA ALA A 51 14.03 -6.58 -27.55
C ALA A 51 13.99 -8.06 -27.98
N PRO A 52 12.84 -8.75 -27.79
CA PRO A 52 12.64 -10.09 -28.35
C PRO A 52 12.49 -10.03 -29.89
N GLU A 53 12.59 -11.18 -30.56
CA GLU A 53 12.43 -11.26 -32.02
C GLU A 53 11.05 -10.79 -32.52
N HIS A 54 10.00 -11.02 -31.72
CA HIS A 54 8.62 -10.70 -32.08
C HIS A 54 8.09 -9.50 -31.30
N TYR A 55 7.58 -8.50 -32.03
CA TYR A 55 6.98 -7.29 -31.46
C TYR A 55 5.89 -7.59 -30.42
N LEU A 56 5.01 -8.56 -30.68
CA LEU A 56 3.93 -8.91 -29.77
C LEU A 56 4.44 -9.45 -28.42
N VAL A 57 5.58 -10.12 -28.40
CA VAL A 57 6.22 -10.56 -27.16
C VAL A 57 6.79 -9.36 -26.39
N ALA A 58 7.29 -8.34 -27.10
CA ALA A 58 7.75 -7.09 -26.50
C ALA A 58 6.57 -6.32 -25.87
N ALA A 59 5.44 -6.23 -26.58
CA ALA A 59 4.22 -5.58 -26.10
C ALA A 59 3.63 -6.32 -24.88
N ALA A 60 3.52 -7.64 -24.95
CA ALA A 60 3.05 -8.47 -23.84
C ALA A 60 3.94 -8.35 -22.59
N ALA A 61 5.25 -8.15 -22.77
CA ALA A 61 6.16 -7.94 -21.65
C ALA A 61 5.90 -6.61 -20.91
N LEU A 62 5.55 -5.56 -21.66
CA LEU A 62 5.15 -4.26 -21.11
C LEU A 62 3.78 -4.35 -20.41
N GLU A 63 2.79 -4.94 -21.10
CA GLU A 63 1.43 -5.14 -20.57
C GLU A 63 1.42 -5.99 -19.29
N GLY A 64 2.07 -7.15 -19.32
CA GLY A 64 2.16 -8.08 -18.18
C GLY A 64 3.10 -7.61 -17.05
N ARG A 65 3.56 -6.34 -17.09
CA ARG A 65 4.49 -5.72 -16.11
C ARG A 65 5.84 -6.44 -15.98
N ALA A 66 6.22 -7.29 -16.93
CA ALA A 66 7.54 -7.91 -16.93
C ALA A 66 8.64 -6.85 -17.12
N ILE A 67 8.36 -5.89 -18.01
CA ILE A 67 9.25 -4.80 -18.43
C ILE A 67 8.48 -3.47 -18.37
N PRO A 68 8.16 -2.96 -17.18
CA PRO A 68 7.52 -1.66 -17.03
C PRO A 68 8.43 -0.56 -17.59
N ALA A 69 7.85 0.38 -18.32
CA ALA A 69 8.59 1.52 -18.85
C ALA A 69 8.79 2.59 -17.76
N PHE A 70 10.00 3.07 -17.54
CA PHE A 70 10.28 4.21 -16.67
C PHE A 70 11.63 4.86 -16.98
N SER A 71 11.84 6.06 -16.44
CA SER A 71 13.13 6.75 -16.47
C SER A 71 13.39 7.46 -15.14
N CYS A 72 14.66 7.55 -14.76
CA CYS A 72 15.15 8.27 -13.61
C CYS A 72 16.31 9.17 -14.06
N ALA A 73 16.08 10.47 -14.07
CA ALA A 73 17.13 11.46 -14.28
C ALA A 73 17.89 11.72 -12.96
N PRO A 74 19.21 11.93 -13.01
CA PRO A 74 19.96 12.34 -11.82
C PRO A 74 19.69 13.80 -11.45
N ALA A 75 19.37 14.64 -12.45
CA ALA A 75 19.00 16.03 -12.25
C ALA A 75 17.57 16.17 -11.70
N GLY A 76 17.40 17.05 -10.71
CA GLY A 76 16.12 17.32 -10.04
C GLY A 76 16.31 17.36 -8.52
N LEU A 77 15.57 18.25 -7.86
CA LEU A 77 15.64 18.41 -6.40
C LEU A 77 14.72 17.43 -5.68
N THR A 78 13.69 16.96 -6.36
CA THR A 78 12.69 16.04 -5.79
C THR A 78 12.60 14.75 -6.58
N TRP A 79 12.11 13.69 -5.91
CA TRP A 79 11.92 12.40 -6.56
C TRP A 79 10.92 12.49 -7.73
N ARG A 80 9.88 13.32 -7.59
CA ARG A 80 8.87 13.57 -8.63
C ARG A 80 9.46 14.19 -9.90
N GLU A 81 10.52 15.00 -9.77
CA GLU A 81 11.22 15.57 -10.93
C GLU A 81 12.11 14.53 -11.63
N ARG A 82 12.74 13.67 -10.82
CA ARG A 82 13.74 12.70 -11.26
C ARG A 82 13.10 11.46 -11.90
N PHE A 83 12.10 10.87 -11.24
CA PHE A 83 11.52 9.58 -11.62
C PHE A 83 10.20 9.76 -12.37
N LYS A 84 10.11 9.17 -13.56
CA LYS A 84 8.93 9.23 -14.42
C LYS A 84 8.57 7.85 -14.92
N LEU A 85 7.31 7.46 -14.74
CA LEU A 85 6.76 6.29 -15.45
C LEU A 85 6.64 6.60 -16.93
N GLY A 86 6.98 5.61 -17.76
CA GLY A 86 6.81 5.63 -19.21
C GLY A 86 5.39 5.25 -19.62
N ASN A 87 5.24 4.85 -20.89
CA ASN A 87 3.95 4.57 -21.51
C ASN A 87 3.39 3.18 -21.13
N ASN A 88 3.13 2.99 -19.85
CA ASN A 88 2.57 1.75 -19.31
C ASN A 88 1.03 1.75 -19.43
N PRO A 89 0.40 0.69 -19.95
CA PRO A 89 -1.07 0.59 -20.00
C PRO A 89 -1.69 0.57 -18.61
N THR A 90 -2.84 1.24 -18.43
CA THR A 90 -3.58 1.38 -17.15
C THR A 90 -2.66 1.51 -15.93
N PRO A 91 -1.82 2.57 -15.87
CA PRO A 91 -0.70 2.60 -14.92
C PRO A 91 -1.12 2.64 -13.43
N GLU A 92 -2.36 2.93 -13.13
CA GLU A 92 -2.95 3.02 -11.80
C GLU A 92 -3.31 1.63 -11.25
N GLU A 93 -3.43 0.63 -12.14
CA GLU A 93 -3.85 -0.73 -11.83
C GLU A 93 -2.68 -1.71 -11.76
N ASP A 94 -2.86 -2.78 -10.98
CA ASP A 94 -1.81 -3.79 -10.79
C ASP A 94 -1.48 -4.53 -12.08
N TRP A 95 -2.48 -4.75 -12.93
CA TRP A 95 -2.40 -5.45 -14.21
C TRP A 95 -2.99 -4.56 -15.31
N SER A 96 -2.57 -4.78 -16.56
CA SER A 96 -3.23 -4.08 -17.66
C SER A 96 -4.63 -4.63 -17.85
N SER A 97 -5.57 -3.76 -18.21
CA SER A 97 -6.96 -4.14 -18.44
C SER A 97 -7.37 -3.76 -19.86
N ASP A 98 -8.29 -4.52 -20.46
CA ASP A 98 -8.92 -4.15 -21.72
C ASP A 98 -9.71 -2.83 -21.61
N SER A 99 -10.17 -2.29 -22.73
CA SER A 99 -10.96 -1.05 -22.75
C SER A 99 -12.28 -1.14 -21.99
N ALA A 100 -12.78 -2.36 -21.73
CA ALA A 100 -13.99 -2.61 -20.96
C ALA A 100 -13.72 -2.78 -19.45
N GLY A 101 -12.45 -2.89 -19.04
CA GLY A 101 -12.05 -3.22 -17.67
C GLY A 101 -12.38 -4.65 -17.26
N THR A 102 -12.72 -5.53 -18.20
CA THR A 102 -13.28 -6.86 -17.92
C THR A 102 -12.23 -7.97 -17.89
N ALA A 103 -11.20 -7.87 -18.71
CA ALA A 103 -10.11 -8.82 -18.78
C ALA A 103 -8.80 -8.17 -18.35
N GLN A 104 -8.13 -8.78 -17.38
CA GLN A 104 -6.80 -8.37 -16.93
C GLN A 104 -5.72 -9.22 -17.61
N PHE A 105 -4.66 -8.56 -18.06
CA PHE A 105 -3.47 -9.18 -18.61
C PHE A 105 -2.33 -9.06 -17.60
N SER A 106 -1.91 -10.21 -17.08
CA SER A 106 -0.93 -10.32 -16.00
C SER A 106 0.40 -10.86 -16.48
N TRP A 107 1.37 -10.94 -15.55
CA TRP A 107 2.64 -11.58 -15.85
C TRP A 107 2.50 -13.06 -16.26
N ALA A 108 1.48 -13.76 -15.74
CA ALA A 108 1.23 -15.16 -16.11
C ALA A 108 0.82 -15.30 -17.59
N ASP A 109 0.05 -14.34 -18.11
CA ASP A 109 -0.37 -14.29 -19.51
C ASP A 109 0.83 -14.05 -20.43
N PHE A 110 1.72 -13.11 -20.07
CA PHE A 110 3.00 -12.94 -20.75
C PHE A 110 3.85 -14.22 -20.71
N ALA A 111 3.96 -14.86 -19.54
CA ALA A 111 4.77 -16.07 -19.38
C ALA A 111 4.25 -17.25 -20.21
N ALA A 112 2.94 -17.34 -20.46
CA ALA A 112 2.35 -18.36 -21.32
C ALA A 112 2.76 -18.21 -22.79
N LEU A 113 3.15 -17.00 -23.23
CA LEU A 113 3.67 -16.76 -24.59
C LEU A 113 5.12 -17.21 -24.76
N LEU A 114 5.84 -17.51 -23.68
CA LEU A 114 7.26 -17.88 -23.73
C LEU A 114 7.41 -19.39 -23.90
N PRO A 115 7.99 -19.90 -25.01
CA PRO A 115 8.14 -21.34 -25.23
C PRO A 115 8.88 -22.06 -24.11
N SER A 116 9.90 -21.39 -23.55
CA SER A 116 10.70 -21.90 -22.42
C SER A 116 9.92 -22.08 -21.11
N LEU A 117 8.76 -21.44 -20.96
CA LEU A 117 7.90 -21.53 -19.78
C LEU A 117 6.60 -22.28 -20.03
N SER A 118 6.31 -22.67 -21.27
CA SER A 118 5.07 -23.36 -21.67
C SER A 118 4.75 -24.59 -20.81
N SER A 119 5.77 -25.37 -20.41
CA SER A 119 5.61 -26.55 -19.55
C SER A 119 5.17 -26.24 -18.12
N LEU A 120 5.13 -24.97 -17.72
CA LEU A 120 4.65 -24.51 -16.41
C LEU A 120 3.15 -24.20 -16.41
N PHE A 121 2.45 -24.49 -17.51
CA PHE A 121 1.02 -24.28 -17.63
C PHE A 121 0.32 -25.61 -17.92
N LEU A 122 -0.66 -25.96 -17.09
CA LEU A 122 -1.53 -27.09 -17.33
C LEU A 122 -2.81 -26.60 -18.01
N VAL A 123 -2.98 -26.88 -19.30
CA VAL A 123 -4.22 -26.59 -20.02
C VAL A 123 -5.33 -27.51 -19.52
N LEU A 124 -6.43 -26.92 -19.08
CA LEU A 124 -7.58 -27.65 -18.57
C LEU A 124 -8.47 -28.14 -19.74
N PRO A 125 -9.11 -29.31 -19.59
CA PRO A 125 -10.19 -29.73 -20.47
C PRO A 125 -11.35 -28.71 -20.49
N SER A 126 -12.02 -28.58 -21.64
CA SER A 126 -13.10 -27.59 -21.83
C SER A 126 -14.37 -27.88 -21.02
N ASP A 127 -14.52 -29.11 -20.52
CA ASP A 127 -15.64 -29.59 -19.71
C ASP A 127 -15.43 -29.43 -18.19
N VAL A 128 -14.29 -28.90 -17.76
CA VAL A 128 -14.01 -28.62 -16.35
C VAL A 128 -14.96 -27.53 -15.83
N SER A 129 -15.59 -27.81 -14.68
CA SER A 129 -16.43 -26.83 -13.97
C SER A 129 -15.63 -25.62 -13.48
N ASP A 130 -16.27 -24.47 -13.48
CA ASP A 130 -15.73 -23.22 -12.94
C ASP A 130 -15.66 -23.21 -11.40
N GLU A 131 -16.33 -24.18 -10.76
CA GLU A 131 -16.27 -24.35 -9.31
C GLU A 131 -14.83 -24.61 -8.83
N GLY A 132 -14.36 -23.77 -7.90
CA GLY A 132 -13.01 -23.87 -7.36
C GLY A 132 -11.93 -23.22 -8.22
N LEU A 133 -12.29 -22.57 -9.34
CA LEU A 133 -11.36 -21.82 -10.18
C LEU A 133 -11.51 -20.31 -9.95
N VAL A 134 -10.40 -19.59 -9.96
CA VAL A 134 -10.39 -18.13 -9.85
C VAL A 134 -9.28 -17.54 -10.73
N PRO A 135 -9.48 -16.38 -11.39
CA PRO A 135 -8.43 -15.75 -12.20
C PRO A 135 -7.15 -15.55 -11.39
N ALA A 136 -5.99 -15.85 -12.00
CA ALA A 136 -4.69 -15.80 -11.33
C ALA A 136 -4.39 -14.42 -10.71
N ALA A 137 -4.83 -13.35 -11.38
CA ALA A 137 -4.75 -11.97 -10.87
C ALA A 137 -5.51 -11.80 -9.54
N GLN A 138 -6.78 -12.21 -9.50
CA GLN A 138 -7.64 -12.14 -8.33
C GLN A 138 -7.18 -13.09 -7.22
N TRP A 139 -6.68 -14.28 -7.57
CA TRP A 139 -6.14 -15.24 -6.60
C TRP A 139 -5.05 -14.64 -5.73
N LEU A 140 -4.24 -13.70 -6.26
CA LEU A 140 -3.15 -13.07 -5.50
C LEU A 140 -3.64 -12.09 -4.42
N ASP A 141 -4.88 -11.63 -4.48
CA ASP A 141 -5.49 -10.72 -3.50
C ASP A 141 -6.25 -11.46 -2.40
N LEU A 142 -6.51 -12.75 -2.60
CA LEU A 142 -7.23 -13.56 -1.63
C LEU A 142 -6.41 -13.82 -0.34
N PRO A 143 -7.09 -13.83 0.83
CA PRO A 143 -6.50 -14.30 2.08
C PRO A 143 -5.95 -15.73 1.96
N THR A 144 -4.93 -16.07 2.76
CA THR A 144 -4.26 -17.38 2.69
C THR A 144 -5.21 -18.56 2.86
N GLN A 145 -6.25 -18.43 3.68
CA GLN A 145 -7.23 -19.50 3.91
C GLN A 145 -8.04 -19.80 2.64
N GLU A 146 -8.50 -18.77 1.94
CA GLU A 146 -9.28 -18.91 0.70
C GLU A 146 -8.42 -19.44 -0.45
N ARG A 147 -7.17 -18.98 -0.55
CA ARG A 147 -6.20 -19.45 -1.56
C ARG A 147 -5.97 -20.96 -1.53
N SER A 148 -6.07 -21.59 -0.35
CA SER A 148 -5.90 -23.05 -0.21
C SER A 148 -7.05 -23.87 -0.81
N ARG A 149 -8.21 -23.24 -1.05
CA ARG A 149 -9.43 -23.88 -1.55
C ARG A 149 -9.71 -23.61 -3.03
N LEU A 150 -8.95 -22.70 -3.64
CA LEU A 150 -9.17 -22.23 -5.01
C LEU A 150 -7.90 -22.39 -5.84
N LEU A 151 -8.06 -22.78 -7.10
CA LEU A 151 -6.99 -22.94 -8.06
C LEU A 151 -6.94 -21.72 -9.01
N PRO A 152 -5.76 -21.10 -9.19
CA PRO A 152 -5.60 -19.99 -10.11
C PRO A 152 -5.66 -20.46 -11.56
N TYR A 153 -6.30 -19.70 -12.43
CA TYR A 153 -6.26 -19.92 -13.88
C TYR A 153 -6.02 -18.63 -14.66
N ILE A 154 -5.50 -18.77 -15.87
CA ILE A 154 -5.51 -17.75 -16.91
C ILE A 154 -6.31 -18.25 -18.11
N LYS A 155 -6.76 -17.31 -18.95
CA LYS A 155 -7.44 -17.62 -20.20
C LYS A 155 -6.42 -17.56 -21.34
N LEU A 156 -6.40 -18.60 -22.15
CA LEU A 156 -5.60 -18.72 -23.35
C LEU A 156 -6.53 -18.94 -24.54
N HIS A 157 -6.04 -18.66 -25.74
CA HIS A 157 -6.75 -18.98 -26.97
C HIS A 157 -5.91 -19.99 -27.74
N ASP A 158 -6.53 -21.06 -28.25
CA ASP A 158 -5.85 -22.03 -29.09
C ASP A 158 -5.73 -21.54 -30.55
N ALA A 159 -5.20 -22.41 -31.43
CA ALA A 159 -4.98 -22.08 -32.83
C ALA A 159 -6.29 -21.83 -33.61
N ASP A 160 -7.40 -22.37 -33.14
CA ASP A 160 -8.73 -22.19 -33.73
C ASP A 160 -9.44 -20.95 -33.15
N GLY A 161 -8.81 -20.29 -32.16
CA GLY A 161 -9.32 -19.10 -31.49
C GLY A 161 -10.23 -19.41 -30.30
N GLU A 162 -10.38 -20.68 -29.94
CA GLU A 162 -11.24 -21.12 -28.84
C GLU A 162 -10.60 -20.82 -27.49
N GLU A 163 -11.40 -20.33 -26.54
CA GLU A 163 -10.94 -20.01 -25.19
C GLU A 163 -10.66 -21.31 -24.41
N ARG A 164 -9.47 -21.41 -23.85
CA ARG A 164 -9.02 -22.49 -22.97
C ARG A 164 -8.55 -21.91 -21.65
N LYS A 165 -8.86 -22.59 -20.54
CA LYS A 165 -8.28 -22.23 -19.23
C LYS A 165 -6.98 -22.97 -19.03
N ALA A 166 -5.97 -22.29 -18.51
CA ALA A 166 -4.71 -22.90 -18.12
C ALA A 166 -4.36 -22.54 -16.69
N MET A 167 -3.94 -23.55 -15.91
CA MET A 167 -3.50 -23.37 -14.54
C MET A 167 -1.99 -23.10 -14.51
N PRO A 168 -1.54 -21.93 -14.03
CA PRO A 168 -0.13 -21.64 -13.87
C PRO A 168 0.49 -22.41 -12.69
N ALA A 169 1.70 -22.92 -12.86
CA ALA A 169 2.44 -23.57 -11.78
C ALA A 169 2.88 -22.56 -10.70
N SER A 170 3.18 -23.07 -9.49
CA SER A 170 3.60 -22.25 -8.35
C SER A 170 4.79 -21.27 -8.62
N PRO A 171 5.83 -21.64 -9.40
CA PRO A 171 6.88 -20.69 -9.78
C PRO A 171 6.36 -19.48 -10.57
N VAL A 172 5.37 -19.69 -11.44
CA VAL A 172 4.73 -18.60 -12.21
C VAL A 172 3.99 -17.66 -11.27
N MET A 173 3.20 -18.21 -10.34
CA MET A 173 2.47 -17.43 -9.33
C MET A 173 3.41 -16.65 -8.41
N THR A 174 4.54 -17.25 -8.02
CA THR A 174 5.57 -16.58 -7.22
C THR A 174 6.18 -15.40 -7.94
N LYS A 175 6.54 -15.57 -9.23
CA LYS A 175 7.11 -14.50 -10.05
C LYS A 175 6.09 -13.40 -10.33
N MET A 176 4.83 -13.75 -10.62
CA MET A 176 3.73 -12.82 -10.81
C MET A 176 3.54 -11.92 -9.57
N ARG A 177 3.56 -12.49 -8.35
CA ARG A 177 3.52 -11.69 -7.11
C ARG A 177 4.69 -10.71 -7.00
N ARG A 178 5.92 -11.15 -7.32
CA ARG A 178 7.11 -10.28 -7.28
C ARG A 178 7.01 -9.13 -8.28
N VAL A 179 6.53 -9.43 -9.48
CA VAL A 179 6.31 -8.43 -10.55
C VAL A 179 5.27 -7.41 -10.13
N ARG A 180 4.14 -7.84 -9.57
CA ARG A 180 3.11 -6.94 -9.02
C ARG A 180 3.66 -6.03 -7.93
N ASN A 181 4.45 -6.58 -7.01
CA ASN A 181 5.06 -5.79 -5.94
C ASN A 181 6.10 -4.80 -6.46
N ARG A 182 6.89 -5.17 -7.48
CA ARG A 182 7.80 -4.24 -8.17
C ARG A 182 7.00 -3.10 -8.81
N TRP A 183 5.93 -3.43 -9.52
CA TRP A 183 5.07 -2.44 -10.16
C TRP A 183 4.48 -1.45 -9.14
N ARG A 184 3.90 -1.95 -8.04
CA ARG A 184 3.40 -1.12 -6.93
C ARG A 184 4.45 -0.12 -6.43
N ARG A 185 5.71 -0.55 -6.26
CA ARG A 185 6.81 0.35 -5.86
C ARG A 185 7.13 1.40 -6.93
N LEU A 186 7.17 1.01 -8.21
CA LEU A 186 7.43 1.96 -9.30
C LEU A 186 6.31 3.01 -9.40
N ARG A 187 5.05 2.63 -9.12
CA ARG A 187 3.93 3.57 -9.05
C ARG A 187 4.09 4.59 -7.93
N GLU A 188 4.40 4.13 -6.72
CA GLU A 188 4.70 4.99 -5.57
C GLU A 188 5.80 6.01 -5.90
N LEU A 189 6.91 5.53 -6.50
CA LEU A 189 8.02 6.35 -6.96
C LEU A 189 7.62 7.33 -8.07
N GLY A 190 6.73 6.92 -8.97
CA GLY A 190 6.18 7.76 -10.04
C GLY A 190 5.08 8.72 -9.61
N GLY A 191 4.69 8.73 -8.33
CA GLY A 191 3.57 9.53 -7.85
C GLY A 191 2.20 9.06 -8.37
N VAL A 192 2.11 7.83 -8.86
CA VAL A 192 0.86 7.21 -9.30
C VAL A 192 0.34 6.33 -8.17
N SER A 193 -0.92 6.50 -7.77
CA SER A 193 -1.54 5.72 -6.68
C SER A 193 -0.68 5.70 -5.41
N ASN A 194 -0.14 6.86 -5.01
CA ASN A 194 0.77 6.99 -3.88
C ASN A 194 0.03 6.85 -2.54
N SER A 195 0.46 5.90 -1.71
CA SER A 195 -0.19 5.57 -0.43
C SER A 195 -0.09 6.69 0.60
N PHE A 196 0.98 7.48 0.60
CA PHE A 196 1.10 8.65 1.48
C PHE A 196 0.12 9.75 1.08
N GLU A 197 0.01 10.03 -0.23
CA GLU A 197 -0.97 11.02 -0.72
C GLU A 197 -2.42 10.57 -0.43
N ALA A 198 -2.70 9.27 -0.53
CA ALA A 198 -4.00 8.71 -0.17
C ALA A 198 -4.28 8.85 1.32
N ALA A 199 -3.33 8.51 2.19
CA ALA A 199 -3.46 8.61 3.64
C ALA A 199 -3.67 10.06 4.10
N VAL A 200 -2.90 11.02 3.54
CA VAL A 200 -3.09 12.45 3.82
C VAL A 200 -4.46 12.92 3.35
N ARG A 201 -4.93 12.48 2.19
CA ARG A 201 -6.28 12.83 1.71
C ARG A 201 -7.36 12.29 2.63
N GLU A 202 -7.25 11.04 3.05
CA GLU A 202 -8.18 10.40 3.97
C GLU A 202 -8.22 11.12 5.32
N SER A 203 -7.06 11.47 5.89
CA SER A 203 -7.01 12.23 7.15
C SER A 203 -7.66 13.61 7.02
N MET A 204 -7.35 14.32 5.92
CA MET A 204 -7.96 15.62 5.63
C MET A 204 -9.48 15.52 5.44
N GLU A 205 -9.98 14.47 4.80
CA GLU A 205 -11.41 14.24 4.63
C GLU A 205 -12.11 13.95 5.97
N VAL A 206 -11.48 13.18 6.85
CA VAL A 206 -11.98 12.93 8.20
C VAL A 206 -12.04 14.23 9.02
N GLU A 207 -10.97 15.03 8.99
CA GLU A 207 -10.92 16.33 9.67
C GLU A 207 -11.97 17.30 9.12
N GLN A 208 -12.11 17.39 7.79
CA GLN A 208 -13.13 18.23 7.15
C GLN A 208 -14.54 17.81 7.52
N ARG A 209 -14.83 16.50 7.56
CA ARG A 209 -16.15 15.99 7.98
C ARG A 209 -16.43 16.34 9.44
N ALA A 210 -15.45 16.18 10.33
CA ALA A 210 -15.58 16.55 11.73
C ALA A 210 -15.84 18.06 11.89
N ALA A 211 -15.12 18.91 11.15
CA ALA A 211 -15.30 20.35 11.17
C ALA A 211 -16.68 20.78 10.62
N LEU A 212 -17.16 20.14 9.56
CA LEU A 212 -18.50 20.38 9.01
C LEU A 212 -19.60 20.00 9.98
N GLU A 213 -19.47 18.87 10.67
CA GLU A 213 -20.45 18.44 11.68
C GLU A 213 -20.46 19.39 12.88
N GLN A 214 -19.29 19.85 13.33
CA GLN A 214 -19.19 20.86 14.38
C GLN A 214 -19.89 22.16 13.98
N LEU A 215 -19.59 22.69 12.79
CA LEU A 215 -20.20 23.93 12.29
C LEU A 215 -21.72 23.78 12.15
N LYS A 216 -22.20 22.63 11.70
CA LYS A 216 -23.62 22.32 11.61
C LYS A 216 -24.28 22.35 12.99
N GLY A 217 -23.69 21.69 13.98
CA GLY A 217 -24.19 21.70 15.37
C GLY A 217 -24.23 23.10 15.97
N GLU A 218 -23.19 23.93 15.75
CA GLU A 218 -23.17 25.34 16.19
C GLU A 218 -24.26 26.19 15.52
N LEU A 219 -24.54 25.93 14.23
CA LEU A 219 -25.58 26.64 13.49
C LEU A 219 -26.97 26.24 13.97
N GLU A 220 -27.20 24.95 14.22
CA GLU A 220 -28.44 24.43 14.79
C GLU A 220 -28.70 25.00 16.19
N SER A 221 -27.69 25.01 17.07
CA SER A 221 -27.84 25.57 18.43
C SER A 221 -28.14 27.07 18.39
N ARG A 222 -27.52 27.81 17.47
CA ARG A 222 -27.78 29.24 17.29
C ARG A 222 -29.19 29.46 16.78
N HIS A 223 -29.63 28.70 15.79
CA HIS A 223 -30.98 28.80 15.25
C HIS A 223 -32.04 28.47 16.30
N GLU A 224 -31.81 27.45 17.12
CA GLU A 224 -32.69 27.11 18.24
C GLU A 224 -32.75 28.25 19.27
N ALA A 225 -31.62 28.84 19.62
CA ALA A 225 -31.58 29.99 20.53
C ALA A 225 -32.32 31.21 19.95
N GLU A 226 -32.13 31.52 18.67
CA GLU A 226 -32.84 32.60 17.96
C GLU A 226 -34.35 32.35 17.93
N MET A 227 -34.78 31.12 17.65
CA MET A 227 -36.20 30.74 17.67
C MET A 227 -36.81 30.83 19.07
N ASN A 228 -36.11 30.34 20.09
CA ASN A 228 -36.55 30.46 21.48
C ASN A 228 -36.67 31.93 21.91
N GLN A 229 -35.73 32.79 21.49
CA GLN A 229 -35.79 34.22 21.76
C GLN A 229 -36.98 34.89 21.03
N ALA A 230 -37.23 34.54 19.77
CA ALA A 230 -38.36 35.07 19.01
C ALA A 230 -39.71 34.67 19.63
N VAL A 231 -39.85 33.41 20.06
CA VAL A 231 -41.04 32.91 20.77
C VAL A 231 -41.23 33.65 22.11
N ALA A 232 -40.15 33.84 22.88
CA ALA A 232 -40.21 34.58 24.14
C ALA A 232 -40.63 36.05 23.94
N GLY A 233 -40.07 36.72 22.92
CA GLY A 233 -40.45 38.10 22.58
C GLY A 233 -41.92 38.23 22.14
N LEU A 234 -42.41 37.30 21.32
CA LEU A 234 -43.82 37.26 20.91
C LEU A 234 -44.75 37.01 22.11
N ALA A 235 -44.37 36.10 23.02
CA ALA A 235 -45.14 35.83 24.24
C ALA A 235 -45.25 37.07 25.14
N GLU A 236 -44.17 37.82 25.30
CA GLU A 236 -44.16 39.08 26.06
C GLU A 236 -45.08 40.13 25.42
N GLU A 237 -45.05 40.26 24.09
CA GLU A 237 -45.94 41.18 23.35
C GLU A 237 -47.42 40.80 23.51
N ILE A 238 -47.76 39.50 23.41
CA ILE A 238 -49.11 38.98 23.62
C ILE A 238 -49.59 39.30 25.05
N VAL A 239 -48.78 39.01 26.07
CA VAL A 239 -49.12 39.29 27.47
C VAL A 239 -49.31 40.79 27.70
N SER A 240 -48.43 41.64 27.14
CA SER A 240 -48.55 43.10 27.24
C SER A 240 -49.84 43.62 26.59
N ASN A 241 -50.22 43.07 25.42
CA ASN A 241 -51.46 43.43 24.73
C ASN A 241 -52.71 42.99 25.51
N ILE A 242 -52.71 41.78 26.07
CA ILE A 242 -53.79 41.29 26.93
C ILE A 242 -53.92 42.18 28.18
N ALA A 243 -52.82 42.48 28.87
CA ALA A 243 -52.82 43.35 30.05
C ALA A 243 -53.35 44.76 29.74
N ARG A 244 -52.96 45.34 28.59
CA ARG A 244 -53.44 46.65 28.14
C ARG A 244 -54.94 46.63 27.81
N SER A 245 -55.43 45.55 27.22
CA SER A 245 -56.86 45.32 26.94
C SER A 245 -57.67 45.20 28.24
N LEU A 246 -57.14 44.50 29.25
CA LEU A 246 -57.81 44.33 30.55
C LEU A 246 -57.82 45.60 31.41
N LEU A 247 -56.78 46.43 31.34
CA LEU A 247 -56.67 47.67 32.12
C LEU A 247 -57.30 48.90 31.43
N GLY A 248 -57.53 48.84 30.11
CA GLY A 248 -58.13 49.91 29.31
C GLY A 248 -59.61 49.68 29.03
N GLN A 249 -60.49 50.06 29.98
CA GLN A 249 -61.93 50.33 29.81
C GLN A 249 -62.69 49.55 28.71
N ASN A 250 -63.27 48.40 29.07
CA ASN A 250 -64.73 48.18 29.05
C ASN A 250 -65.04 46.71 29.40
N GLY A 251 -66.03 46.52 30.26
CA GLY A 251 -66.49 45.21 30.70
C GLY A 251 -66.94 44.30 29.55
N SER A 252 -66.81 43.00 29.82
CA SER A 252 -67.10 41.84 28.97
C SER A 252 -66.18 41.62 27.78
N VAL A 253 -65.17 40.76 27.99
CA VAL A 253 -64.62 39.90 26.96
C VAL A 253 -64.84 38.46 27.39
N ASP A 254 -65.60 37.73 26.56
CA ASP A 254 -65.84 36.29 26.71
C ASP A 254 -64.52 35.54 26.65
N LEU A 255 -64.08 35.02 27.81
CA LEU A 255 -62.87 34.21 27.95
C LEU A 255 -62.98 32.84 27.23
N ALA A 256 -64.14 32.55 26.61
CA ALA A 256 -64.42 31.33 25.87
C ALA A 256 -63.88 31.33 24.41
N ALA A 257 -63.44 32.47 23.87
CA ALA A 257 -62.94 32.55 22.48
C ALA A 257 -61.40 32.52 22.36
N ALA A 258 -60.65 32.55 23.48
CA ALA A 258 -59.19 32.45 23.48
C ALA A 258 -58.67 31.01 23.63
N ALA A 259 -59.56 30.03 23.84
CA ALA A 259 -59.22 28.61 24.01
C ALA A 259 -59.34 27.78 22.70
N THR A 260 -59.55 28.43 21.55
CA THR A 260 -59.56 27.75 20.24
C THR A 260 -58.66 28.48 19.26
N LEU A 261 -57.38 28.59 19.59
CA LEU A 261 -56.34 28.65 18.58
C LEU A 261 -55.58 27.33 18.67
N ASP A 262 -56.14 26.36 17.98
CA ASP A 262 -55.47 25.15 17.56
C ASP A 262 -54.24 25.57 16.71
N PRO A 263 -53.00 25.26 17.11
CA PRO A 263 -51.81 25.57 16.31
C PRO A 263 -51.77 24.78 14.98
N GLY A 264 -52.71 23.88 14.74
CA GLY A 264 -52.80 23.08 13.52
C GLY A 264 -53.74 23.64 12.46
N GLN A 265 -53.39 24.74 11.76
CA GLN A 265 -53.89 25.01 10.40
C GLN A 265 -53.23 26.25 9.74
N ALA A 266 -51.98 26.09 9.29
CA ALA A 266 -51.46 26.83 8.15
C ALA A 266 -50.97 25.82 7.11
N SER A 267 -51.90 25.27 6.32
CA SER A 267 -51.55 24.47 5.16
C SER A 267 -51.25 25.39 3.97
N VAL A 268 -49.98 25.46 3.56
CA VAL A 268 -49.65 25.73 2.15
C VAL A 268 -49.43 24.37 1.52
N GLY A 269 -50.29 24.03 0.56
CA GLY A 269 -50.30 22.71 -0.07
C GLY A 269 -49.00 22.40 -0.81
N SER A 270 -48.44 21.23 -0.53
CA SER A 270 -47.74 20.43 -1.53
C SER A 270 -48.21 18.99 -1.37
N ARG A 271 -48.61 18.39 -2.49
CA ARG A 271 -49.25 17.08 -2.58
C ARG A 271 -48.35 16.00 -1.96
N SER A 272 -48.95 15.21 -1.08
CA SER A 272 -48.46 13.88 -0.67
C SER A 272 -48.82 12.83 -1.73
N LEU A 273 -47.95 11.84 -1.89
CA LEU A 273 -48.32 10.43 -2.03
C LEU A 273 -47.48 9.63 -1.00
N ALA A 274 -48.16 9.24 0.09
CA ALA A 274 -48.16 7.95 0.83
C ALA A 274 -46.96 6.99 0.67
N ALA A 275 -46.49 6.20 1.64
CA ALA A 275 -46.94 5.71 2.97
C ALA A 275 -45.66 5.09 3.65
N ALA A 276 -45.38 5.26 4.96
CA ALA A 276 -45.89 4.49 6.12
C ALA A 276 -45.65 2.95 5.99
N ASP A 277 -45.13 2.20 6.97
CA ASP A 277 -44.66 2.42 8.34
C ASP A 277 -43.96 1.12 8.82
N ASP A 278 -43.49 1.14 10.08
CA ASP A 278 -43.15 0.06 11.01
C ASP A 278 -41.67 -0.29 11.22
N GLY A 279 -41.12 0.27 12.32
CA GLY A 279 -39.93 -0.20 13.03
C GLY A 279 -40.19 -1.49 13.84
N PRO A 280 -39.33 -1.91 14.80
CA PRO A 280 -38.71 -1.03 15.80
C PRO A 280 -37.24 -1.34 16.21
N ALA A 281 -36.66 -0.37 16.93
CA ALA A 281 -35.74 -0.44 18.07
C ALA A 281 -34.63 -1.52 18.13
N ASN A 282 -33.37 -1.09 18.29
CA ASN A 282 -32.73 -1.09 19.62
C ASN A 282 -31.44 -0.23 19.69
N GLU A 283 -31.16 0.20 20.91
CA GLU A 283 -30.21 1.18 21.45
C GLU A 283 -28.70 0.83 21.28
N PRO A 284 -27.80 1.84 21.22
CA PRO A 284 -26.36 1.67 21.11
C PRO A 284 -25.64 1.61 22.47
N ALA A 285 -24.54 0.85 22.54
CA ALA A 285 -23.60 0.88 23.66
C ALA A 285 -22.34 1.66 23.27
N LYS A 286 -22.05 2.69 24.07
CA LYS A 286 -20.87 3.56 24.05
C LYS A 286 -19.70 2.90 24.79
N VAL A 287 -18.49 2.91 24.24
CA VAL A 287 -17.24 2.97 25.00
C VAL A 287 -16.24 3.83 24.23
N GLU A 288 -15.93 5.00 24.79
CA GLU A 288 -14.73 5.79 24.53
C GLU A 288 -13.60 5.21 25.40
N THR A 289 -12.36 5.16 24.90
CA THR A 289 -11.23 5.90 25.50
C THR A 289 -9.93 5.76 24.71
N GLU A 290 -9.38 6.94 24.46
CA GLU A 290 -8.05 7.35 24.02
C GLU A 290 -6.86 6.53 24.54
N THR A 291 -5.77 6.48 23.76
CA THR A 291 -4.46 6.96 24.25
C THR A 291 -3.60 7.47 23.10
N GLU A 292 -3.24 8.74 23.17
CA GLU A 292 -2.16 9.40 22.42
C GLU A 292 -0.77 8.92 22.88
N MET A 293 0.21 8.95 21.98
CA MET A 293 1.48 9.70 22.14
C MET A 293 2.33 9.46 20.88
N ALA A 294 2.50 10.46 20.02
CA ALA A 294 3.50 11.53 20.11
C ALA A 294 4.93 11.02 19.88
N GLY A 295 5.48 11.44 18.74
CA GLY A 295 6.81 11.05 18.27
C GLY A 295 7.97 11.79 18.95
N ALA A 296 9.17 11.37 18.57
CA ALA A 296 10.38 12.15 18.71
C ALA A 296 11.29 11.92 17.50
N ASN A 297 11.55 13.01 16.81
CA ASN A 297 12.56 13.18 15.78
C ASN A 297 13.95 13.19 16.45
N GLN A 298 14.91 12.41 15.94
CA GLN A 298 16.32 12.57 16.30
C GLN A 298 17.15 12.63 15.02
N GLU A 299 17.77 13.80 14.83
CA GLU A 299 18.88 14.04 13.93
C GLU A 299 20.06 13.16 14.33
N VAL A 300 20.67 12.46 13.37
CA VAL A 300 21.95 11.78 13.56
C VAL A 300 22.99 12.52 12.73
N ALA A 301 23.92 13.14 13.44
CA ALA A 301 25.17 13.65 12.90
C ALA A 301 26.07 12.46 12.48
N GLU A 302 26.81 12.62 11.39
CA GLU A 302 27.82 11.65 10.94
C GLU A 302 28.89 11.43 12.03
N GLU A 303 28.99 10.20 12.55
CA GLU A 303 30.08 9.74 13.41
C GLU A 303 30.97 8.75 12.66
N GLU A 304 32.29 8.87 12.84
CA GLU A 304 33.30 7.92 12.37
C GLU A 304 32.99 6.49 12.86
N PRO A 305 33.41 5.43 12.14
CA PRO A 305 33.05 4.06 12.48
C PRO A 305 33.57 3.67 13.87
N GLN A 306 32.66 3.67 14.84
CA GLN A 306 32.90 3.12 16.16
C GLN A 306 32.87 1.59 16.03
N VAL A 307 34.03 0.94 16.20
CA VAL A 307 34.09 -0.51 16.38
C VAL A 307 33.40 -0.81 17.69
N LEU A 308 32.18 -1.33 17.63
CA LEU A 308 31.43 -1.74 18.81
C LEU A 308 32.10 -3.01 19.37
N ASP A 309 32.56 -2.92 20.61
CA ASP A 309 33.29 -4.01 21.28
C ASP A 309 32.39 -5.22 21.59
N GLU A 310 31.07 -5.02 21.62
CA GLU A 310 30.08 -6.05 21.93
C GLU A 310 29.55 -6.73 20.66
N ALA A 311 29.29 -8.04 20.74
CA ALA A 311 28.67 -8.78 19.65
C ALA A 311 27.22 -8.30 19.47
N TRP A 312 26.82 -8.03 18.22
CA TRP A 312 25.46 -7.54 17.92
C TRP A 312 24.97 -8.01 16.55
N VAL A 313 23.67 -7.86 16.30
CA VAL A 313 23.03 -8.23 15.03
C VAL A 313 22.18 -7.07 14.53
N GLU A 314 22.28 -6.72 13.24
CA GLU A 314 21.36 -5.79 12.57
C GLU A 314 20.00 -6.47 12.37
N THR A 315 19.26 -6.67 13.45
CA THR A 315 17.99 -7.43 13.53
C THR A 315 17.00 -7.02 12.44
N VAL A 316 16.91 -5.72 12.15
CA VAL A 316 16.02 -5.16 11.12
C VAL A 316 16.33 -5.63 9.68
N ARG A 317 17.56 -6.08 9.42
CA ARG A 317 18.00 -6.61 8.12
C ARG A 317 17.96 -8.14 8.05
N CYS A 318 17.48 -8.82 9.11
CA CYS A 318 17.42 -10.27 9.15
C CYS A 318 16.42 -10.83 8.13
N THR A 319 16.86 -11.84 7.36
CA THR A 319 16.06 -12.55 6.36
C THR A 319 15.55 -13.92 6.82
N SER A 320 15.72 -14.23 8.12
CA SER A 320 15.26 -15.47 8.76
C SER A 320 15.73 -16.76 8.08
N CYS A 321 17.00 -16.79 7.63
CA CYS A 321 17.59 -17.94 6.93
C CYS A 321 17.95 -19.15 7.82
N ASN A 322 17.83 -19.01 9.14
CA ASN A 322 18.12 -20.02 10.19
C ASN A 322 19.58 -20.46 10.36
N GLU A 323 20.51 -20.03 9.51
CA GLU A 323 21.93 -20.43 9.59
C GLU A 323 22.57 -20.16 10.97
N CYS A 324 22.26 -19.02 11.61
CA CYS A 324 22.83 -18.67 12.92
C CYS A 324 22.18 -19.44 14.08
N THR A 325 20.85 -19.60 14.06
CA THR A 325 20.12 -20.34 15.09
C THR A 325 20.35 -21.85 15.00
N ASP A 326 20.56 -22.38 13.80
CA ASP A 326 20.92 -23.79 13.57
C ASP A 326 22.39 -24.06 13.95
N LEU A 327 23.27 -23.06 13.82
CA LEU A 327 24.65 -23.15 14.28
C LEU A 327 24.74 -23.19 15.81
N ASN A 328 24.13 -22.23 16.50
CA ASN A 328 24.14 -22.19 17.96
C ASN A 328 22.92 -21.43 18.53
N GLY A 329 21.84 -22.17 18.82
CA GLY A 329 20.61 -21.64 19.42
C GLY A 329 20.71 -21.21 20.89
N MET A 330 21.89 -21.36 21.51
CA MET A 330 22.15 -20.78 22.84
C MET A 330 22.62 -19.32 22.73
N ILE A 331 23.32 -18.99 21.63
CA ILE A 331 23.78 -17.62 21.32
C ILE A 331 22.68 -16.83 20.61
N PHE A 332 22.04 -17.43 19.60
CA PHE A 332 21.07 -16.75 18.72
C PHE A 332 19.64 -17.21 18.98
N ALA A 333 18.71 -16.28 18.94
CA ALA A 333 17.28 -16.55 18.99
C ALA A 333 16.53 -15.64 18.00
N TYR A 334 15.27 -15.98 17.72
CA TYR A 334 14.37 -15.13 16.97
C TYR A 334 13.41 -14.40 17.90
N ASP A 335 13.13 -13.13 17.61
CA ASP A 335 12.07 -12.37 18.25
C ASP A 335 10.68 -12.72 17.66
N ASP A 336 9.64 -12.04 18.13
CA ASP A 336 8.25 -12.24 17.67
C ASP A 336 8.06 -11.92 16.18
N ASN A 337 8.94 -11.08 15.61
CA ASN A 337 8.95 -10.72 14.19
C ASN A 337 9.80 -11.67 13.33
N LYS A 338 10.33 -12.75 13.93
CA LYS A 338 11.26 -13.72 13.31
C LYS A 338 12.59 -13.10 12.87
N GLN A 339 13.06 -12.07 13.56
CA GLN A 339 14.35 -11.45 13.33
C GLN A 339 15.37 -11.95 14.35
N ALA A 340 16.55 -12.32 13.86
CA ALA A 340 17.58 -12.91 14.69
C ALA A 340 18.20 -11.85 15.60
N TYR A 341 18.41 -12.18 16.87
CA TYR A 341 19.15 -11.37 17.83
C TYR A 341 20.09 -12.26 18.65
N ILE A 342 21.09 -11.64 19.28
CA ILE A 342 21.98 -12.33 20.22
C ILE A 342 21.31 -12.36 21.58
N LYS A 343 20.91 -13.56 22.01
CA LYS A 343 20.32 -13.79 23.33
C LYS A 343 21.39 -13.81 24.43
N ASP A 344 22.52 -14.45 24.16
CA ASP A 344 23.66 -14.53 25.08
C ASP A 344 24.97 -14.81 24.32
N ALA A 345 25.80 -13.79 24.16
CA ALA A 345 27.10 -13.90 23.48
C ALA A 345 28.12 -14.79 24.22
N ALA A 346 27.92 -15.03 25.53
CA ALA A 346 28.81 -15.85 26.35
C ALA A 346 28.41 -17.33 26.39
N ALA A 347 27.25 -17.68 25.81
CA ALA A 347 26.71 -19.04 25.86
C ALA A 347 27.43 -20.05 24.93
N GLY A 348 28.43 -19.62 24.16
CA GLY A 348 29.24 -20.49 23.31
C GLY A 348 30.60 -19.86 22.95
N PRO A 349 31.42 -20.58 22.16
CA PRO A 349 32.75 -20.11 21.76
C PRO A 349 32.65 -18.92 20.78
N TYR A 350 33.63 -18.02 20.81
CA TYR A 350 33.73 -16.88 19.88
C TYR A 350 33.74 -17.33 18.42
N ARG A 351 34.33 -18.50 18.15
CA ARG A 351 34.27 -19.19 16.86
C ARG A 351 32.84 -19.25 16.28
N ASP A 352 31.82 -19.49 17.09
CA ASP A 352 30.45 -19.63 16.60
C ASP A 352 29.87 -18.29 16.16
N LEU A 353 30.24 -17.19 16.82
CA LEU A 353 29.89 -15.83 16.37
C LEU A 353 30.53 -15.51 15.01
N VAL A 354 31.82 -15.84 14.83
CA VAL A 354 32.54 -15.61 13.57
C VAL A 354 31.98 -16.47 12.43
N ILE A 355 31.71 -17.75 12.68
CA ILE A 355 31.11 -18.64 11.66
C ILE A 355 29.69 -18.22 11.32
N ALA A 356 28.90 -17.76 12.31
CA ALA A 356 27.57 -17.23 12.06
C ALA A 356 27.63 -16.00 11.14
N ALA A 357 28.58 -15.08 11.38
CA ALA A 357 28.79 -13.90 10.54
C ALA A 357 29.15 -14.26 9.10
N GLU A 358 30.08 -15.21 8.91
CA GLU A 358 30.48 -15.68 7.58
C GLU A 358 29.36 -16.39 6.82
N LYS A 359 28.50 -17.13 7.52
CA LYS A 359 27.38 -17.87 6.92
C LYS A 359 26.13 -17.01 6.73
N CYS A 360 26.05 -15.84 7.36
CA CYS A 360 24.89 -14.98 7.26
C CYS A 360 24.75 -14.44 5.83
N PRO A 361 23.70 -14.81 5.07
CA PRO A 361 23.53 -14.35 3.69
C PRO A 361 23.33 -12.83 3.59
N ALA A 362 22.87 -12.21 4.67
CA ALA A 362 22.66 -10.77 4.77
C ALA A 362 23.89 -10.04 5.35
N ALA A 363 24.90 -10.75 5.86
CA ALA A 363 26.08 -10.19 6.52
C ALA A 363 25.73 -9.19 7.66
N ILE A 364 24.76 -9.56 8.50
CA ILE A 364 24.19 -8.69 9.56
C ILE A 364 24.66 -9.04 10.98
N ILE A 365 25.57 -10.00 11.12
CA ILE A 365 26.04 -10.48 12.43
C ILE A 365 27.45 -9.93 12.64
N HIS A 366 27.63 -9.20 13.73
CA HIS A 366 28.87 -8.54 14.09
C HIS A 366 29.45 -9.24 15.32
N PRO A 367 30.54 -10.02 15.19
CA PRO A 367 31.07 -10.84 16.28
C PRO A 367 31.61 -10.05 17.48
N GLY A 368 31.97 -8.77 17.31
CA GLY A 368 32.58 -7.95 18.36
C GLY A 368 33.93 -8.49 18.83
N LYS A 369 34.34 -8.17 20.06
CA LYS A 369 35.55 -8.71 20.70
C LYS A 369 35.28 -10.07 21.37
N PRO A 370 36.27 -10.99 21.36
CA PRO A 370 36.14 -12.26 22.05
C PRO A 370 36.04 -12.06 23.57
N LEU A 371 35.02 -12.67 24.17
CA LEU A 371 34.83 -12.65 25.62
C LEU A 371 35.81 -13.59 26.36
N ASN A 372 36.31 -14.63 25.68
CA ASN A 372 37.30 -15.55 26.20
C ASN A 372 38.68 -15.35 25.53
N PRO A 373 39.68 -14.78 26.23
CA PRO A 373 41.00 -14.54 25.66
C PRO A 373 41.84 -15.81 25.43
N ASP A 374 41.45 -16.95 26.03
CA ASP A 374 42.19 -18.22 25.95
C ASP A 374 41.59 -19.19 24.92
N GLU A 375 40.80 -18.70 23.95
CA GLU A 375 40.17 -19.55 22.94
C GLU A 375 41.19 -20.10 21.92
N PRO A 376 41.10 -21.39 21.54
CA PRO A 376 41.97 -21.95 20.50
C PRO A 376 41.84 -21.18 19.18
N HIS A 377 42.98 -20.90 18.54
CA HIS A 377 43.04 -20.21 17.24
C HIS A 377 42.47 -18.78 17.24
N LEU A 378 42.52 -18.08 18.38
CA LEU A 378 41.91 -16.75 18.53
C LEU A 378 42.44 -15.70 17.52
N GLU A 379 43.73 -15.69 17.23
CA GLU A 379 44.33 -14.73 16.28
C GLU A 379 43.75 -14.88 14.86
N GLU A 380 43.54 -16.12 14.41
CA GLU A 380 42.90 -16.42 13.12
C GLU A 380 41.41 -16.02 13.12
N LEU A 381 40.70 -16.25 14.23
CA LEU A 381 39.31 -15.85 14.37
C LEU A 381 39.14 -14.33 14.35
N LEU A 382 40.06 -13.58 14.96
CA LEU A 382 40.06 -12.12 14.94
C LEU A 382 40.28 -11.57 13.52
N GLU A 383 41.21 -12.14 12.76
CA GLU A 383 41.44 -11.75 11.35
C GLU A 383 40.19 -11.97 10.49
N ARG A 384 39.49 -13.08 10.70
CA ARG A 384 38.25 -13.40 9.99
C ARG A 384 37.09 -12.49 10.43
N ALA A 385 36.99 -12.19 11.72
CA ALA A 385 35.96 -11.33 12.29
C ALA A 385 36.07 -9.87 11.82
N ALA A 386 37.29 -9.39 11.51
CA ALA A 386 37.54 -8.00 11.11
C ALA A 386 36.73 -7.51 9.90
N ARG A 387 36.23 -8.43 9.05
CA ARG A 387 35.35 -8.09 7.90
C ARG A 387 33.91 -7.77 8.30
N PHE A 388 33.54 -8.07 9.54
CA PHE A 388 32.18 -7.98 10.08
C PHE A 388 32.11 -7.08 11.32
N GLN A 389 33.11 -6.22 11.55
CA GLN A 389 33.15 -5.29 12.68
C GLN A 389 32.61 -3.92 12.31
#